data_AF-A0A8B9S254-F1
#
_entry.id   AF-A0A8B9S254-F1
#
_cell.length_a   1.000
_cell.length_b   1.000
_cell.length_c   1.000
_cell.angle_alpha   90.00
_cell.angle_beta   90.00
_cell.angle_gamma   90.00
#
_symmetry.space_group_name_H-M   'P 1'
#
loop_
_entity.id
_entity.type
_entity.pdbx_description
1 polymer ?
#
loop_
_entity_poly.entity_id
_entity_poly.type
_entity_poly.pdbx_seq_one_letter_code
_entity_poly.pdbx_strand_id
1 'polypeptide(L)' 'MAAAAGGGGAVVSVLAPSGRRVTVRVGPGTVLLQILEEVCRKQGGSPGEYGLK' A
#
# COMPACT_ATOMS: atom_id res chain seq x y z
N MET A 1 6.16 17.23 -25.27
CA MET A 1 4.74 17.07 -24.88
C MET A 1 4.73 15.82 -24.00
N ALA A 2 4.57 15.83 -22.67
CA ALA A 2 3.57 16.50 -21.85
C ALA A 2 4.13 16.95 -20.48
N ALA A 3 3.36 17.83 -19.84
CA ALA A 3 3.69 18.64 -18.68
C ALA A 3 3.24 18.03 -17.33
N ALA A 4 3.93 18.49 -16.28
CA ALA A 4 3.44 18.89 -14.95
C ALA A 4 2.49 17.97 -14.14
N ALA A 5 2.91 17.60 -12.92
CA ALA A 5 2.35 18.15 -11.67
C ALA A 5 3.02 17.50 -10.44
N GLY A 6 3.35 18.31 -9.45
CA GLY A 6 4.06 17.94 -8.23
C GLY A 6 3.31 16.95 -7.34
N GLY A 7 4.10 16.21 -6.58
CA GLY A 7 3.68 15.15 -5.66
C GLY A 7 4.31 13.84 -6.06
N GLY A 8 5.63 13.70 -5.87
CA GLY A 8 6.35 12.43 -6.01
C GLY A 8 5.93 11.45 -4.91
N GLY A 9 4.66 11.03 -4.93
CA GLY A 9 4.14 9.99 -4.06
C GLY A 9 4.76 8.68 -4.50
N ALA A 10 5.55 8.06 -3.61
CA ALA A 10 6.08 6.74 -3.85
C ALA A 10 4.91 5.76 -4.04
N VAL A 11 5.07 4.78 -4.91
CA VAL A 11 4.04 3.79 -5.17
C VAL A 11 4.57 2.44 -4.75
N VAL A 12 3.89 1.81 -3.78
CA VAL A 12 4.26 0.49 -3.27
C VAL A 12 3.27 -0.53 -3.81
N SER A 13 3.77 -1.56 -4.49
CA SER A 13 2.96 -2.70 -4.91
C SER A 13 3.16 -3.84 -3.93
N VAL A 14 2.08 -4.20 -3.23
CA VAL A 14 2.07 -5.28 -2.25
C VAL A 14 1.42 -6.50 -2.89
N LEU A 15 2.13 -7.62 -2.89
CA LEU A 15 1.54 -8.91 -3.25
C LEU A 15 0.82 -9.46 -2.03
N ALA A 16 -0.48 -9.67 -2.17
CA ALA A 16 -1.27 -10.23 -1.11
C ALA A 16 -1.33 -11.76 -1.20
N PRO A 17 -1.61 -12.44 -0.09
CA PRO A 17 -1.79 -13.90 -0.06
C PRO A 17 -3.04 -14.37 -0.82
N SER A 18 -3.94 -13.45 -1.21
CA SER A 18 -5.01 -13.71 -2.19
C SER A 18 -4.49 -13.97 -3.61
N GLY A 19 -3.18 -13.81 -3.84
CA GLY A 19 -2.54 -13.86 -5.17
C GLY A 19 -2.74 -12.58 -5.97
N ARG A 20 -3.44 -11.59 -5.43
CA ARG A 20 -3.69 -10.29 -6.10
C ARG A 20 -2.63 -9.27 -5.67
N ARG A 21 -2.19 -8.45 -6.62
CA ARG A 21 -1.32 -7.30 -6.34
C ARG A 21 -2.18 -6.08 -6.03
N VAL A 22 -1.84 -5.39 -4.95
CA VAL A 22 -2.47 -4.13 -4.56
C VAL A 22 -1.45 -3.02 -4.64
N THR A 23 -1.76 -2.01 -5.44
CA THR A 23 -0.91 -0.83 -5.62
C THR A 23 -1.42 0.28 -4.73
N VAL A 24 -0.56 0.79 -3.84
CA VAL A 24 -0.88 1.88 -2.91
C VAL A 24 0.04 3.05 -3.16
N ARG A 25 -0.55 4.24 -3.23
CA ARG A 25 0.19 5.51 -3.29
C ARG A 25 0.51 5.93 -1.86
N VAL A 26 1.78 6.25 -1.62
CA VAL A 26 2.28 6.58 -0.29
C VAL A 26 3.02 7.92 -0.36
N GLY A 27 2.88 8.71 0.71
CA GLY A 27 3.57 9.98 0.86
C GLY A 27 4.88 9.84 1.66
N PRO A 28 5.72 10.88 1.66
CA PRO A 28 6.85 10.95 2.59
C PRO A 28 6.31 10.99 4.03
N GLY A 29 6.71 10.03 4.86
CA GLY A 29 6.23 9.87 6.25
C GLY A 29 5.21 8.73 6.46
N THR A 30 4.77 8.06 5.39
CA THR A 30 3.90 6.87 5.53
C THR A 30 4.72 5.66 5.98
N VAL A 31 4.32 5.02 7.07
CA VAL A 31 5.03 3.85 7.63
C VAL A 31 4.64 2.58 6.86
N LEU A 32 5.58 1.65 6.66
CA LEU A 32 5.31 0.37 5.98
C LEU A 32 4.14 -0.39 6.61
N LEU A 33 4.03 -0.37 7.94
CA LEU A 33 2.93 -0.99 8.68
C LEU A 33 1.57 -0.40 8.31
N GLN A 34 1.43 0.93 8.24
CA GLN A 34 0.18 1.57 7.82
C GLN A 34 -0.20 1.17 6.40
N ILE A 35 0.78 1.09 5.50
CA ILE A 35 0.55 0.67 4.11
C ILE A 35 0.03 -0.77 4.08
N LEU A 36 0.65 -1.67 4.84
CA LEU A 36 0.25 -3.08 4.90
C LEU A 36 -1.12 -3.26 5.58
N GLU A 37 -1.41 -2.53 6.64
CA GLU A 37 -2.74 -2.51 7.28
C GLU A 37 -3.82 -2.04 6.32
N GLU A 38 -3.57 -0.96 5.58
CA GLU A 38 -4.53 -0.43 4.61
C GLU A 38 -4.75 -1.39 3.45
N VAL A 39 -3.69 -2.04 2.95
CA VAL A 39 -3.80 -3.11 1.96
C VAL A 39 -4.60 -4.30 2.49
N CYS A 40 -4.39 -4.64 3.76
CA CYS A 40 -5.08 -5.74 4.41
C CYS A 40 -6.58 -5.46 4.55
N ARG A 41 -6.94 -4.25 5.05
CA ARG A 41 -8.32 -3.78 5.11
C ARG A 41 -8.98 -3.71 3.72
N LYS A 42 -8.28 -3.17 2.71
CA LYS A 42 -8.79 -3.08 1.33
C LYS A 42 -9.09 -4.44 0.71
N GLN A 43 -8.39 -5.48 1.12
CA GLN A 43 -8.61 -6.84 0.63
C GLN A 43 -9.56 -7.65 1.50
N GLY A 44 -10.08 -7.07 2.59
CA GLY A 44 -10.94 -7.77 3.54
C GLY A 44 -10.21 -8.81 4.38
N GLY A 45 -8.87 -8.74 4.46
CA GLY A 45 -8.06 -9.60 5.31
C GLY A 45 -7.83 -8.97 6.68
N SER A 46 -7.62 -9.80 7.71
CA SER A 46 -7.28 -9.32 9.05
C SER A 46 -5.76 -9.15 9.18
N PRO A 47 -5.23 -7.96 9.55
CA PRO A 47 -3.79 -7.74 9.68
C PRO A 47 -3.12 -8.64 10.73
N GLY A 48 -3.89 -9.07 11.75
CA GLY A 48 -3.45 -10.03 12.76
C GLY A 48 -3.13 -11.43 12.22
N GLU A 49 -3.79 -11.86 11.14
CA GLU A 49 -3.51 -13.15 10.47
C GLU A 49 -2.17 -13.13 9.73
N TYR A 50 -1.71 -11.93 9.34
CA TYR A 50 -0.46 -11.75 8.59
C TYR A 50 0.71 -11.31 9.47
N GLY A 51 0.53 -11.31 10.80
CA GLY A 51 1.58 -10.93 11.75
C GLY A 51 2.02 -9.46 11.65
N LEU A 52 1.19 -8.60 11.06
CA LEU A 52 1.40 -7.16 11.00
C LEU A 52 1.06 -6.58 12.38
N LYS A 53 2.10 -6.35 13.18
CA LYS A 53 2.04 -5.72 14.51
C LYS A 53 3.19 -4.74 14.68
#